data_AF-A0A4P9WRS1-F1
#
_entry.id   AF-A0A4P9WRS1-F1
#
_cell.length_a   1.000
_cell.length_b   1.000
_cell.length_c   1.000
_cell.angle_alpha   90.00
_cell.angle_beta   90.00
_cell.angle_gamma   90.00
#
_symmetry.space_group_name_H-M   'P 1'
#
loop_
_entity.id
_entity.type
_entity.pdbx_description
1 polymer ?
#
loop_
_entity_poly.entity_id
_entity_poly.type
_entity_poly.pdbx_seq_one_letter_code
_entity_poly.pdbx_strand_id
1 'polypeptide(L)'
;GRHVLLHTVGPAADGSDASLLGALAHPETVQSVSWRADSTRLATVAKDNQLRVWDPRDAAAAASDAAPAQPCAVMAAHAGVKPSLVQWIGDSRWVFCVGFSAQRSRDWGLWDVEAQQRTADGRFDTSPGILTPHYDADTGMLFLVGRGDAQIRWLEIDSARGAATPCFQPTAVNTTLVAAALVPKWQLDVMQGEVARLLLVPLAGDALVPVTVRVPRRSYVTFHDDLFPDAVGAAPGGAIDAWRRRDAVTLPPRFSLDPSKRPSAASVPPAAATTAPNESPSSSPAVAVPAVRQSTPQAATPTPTTTTTTASSTMAPTAAPVTEDMPPVSPTMVEGDRVTGAKAFRFLAGKPSVAYDDLRGFNPNLPFECNGFAANDRLWAVALAGSGGRIGLWDRRVAGCRLPAPLPFLTCGADLMDFAFDPFTATRLVSASDDGRVQL
;
A
#
# COMPACT_ATOMS: atom_id res chain seq x y z
N GLY A 1 -19.10 2.08 11.33
CA GLY A 1 -19.21 0.66 11.68
C GLY A 1 -19.98 -0.15 10.64
N ARG A 2 -21.32 -0.07 10.61
CA ARG A 2 -22.19 -0.86 9.71
C ARG A 2 -22.57 -0.16 8.40
N HIS A 3 -21.99 0.99 8.13
CA HIS A 3 -22.27 1.77 6.93
C HIS A 3 -20.95 2.13 6.27
N VAL A 4 -20.91 2.07 4.94
CA VAL A 4 -19.88 2.74 4.14
C VAL A 4 -20.47 4.05 3.67
N LEU A 5 -19.87 5.17 4.07
CA LEU A 5 -20.30 6.50 3.66
C LEU A 5 -19.51 6.90 2.41
N LEU A 6 -20.21 7.41 1.41
CA LEU A 6 -19.61 7.94 0.20
C LEU A 6 -19.56 9.46 0.33
N HIS A 7 -18.37 10.05 0.29
CA HIS A 7 -18.19 11.50 0.31
C HIS A 7 -17.55 11.96 -0.99
N THR A 8 -17.97 13.12 -1.49
CA THR A 8 -17.21 13.85 -2.50
C THR A 8 -16.28 14.82 -1.79
N VAL A 9 -15.01 14.87 -2.21
CA VAL A 9 -13.97 15.69 -1.60
C VAL A 9 -13.55 16.77 -2.60
N GLY A 10 -13.62 18.04 -2.21
CA GLY A 10 -13.38 19.20 -3.08
C GLY A 10 -14.19 20.43 -2.64
N PRO A 11 -13.95 21.62 -3.22
CA PRO A 11 -14.66 22.84 -2.83
C PRO A 11 -16.15 22.67 -3.16
N ALA A 12 -16.95 22.35 -2.14
CA ALA A 12 -18.39 22.25 -2.29
C ALA A 12 -18.99 23.66 -2.41
N ALA A 13 -20.18 23.75 -3.01
CA ALA A 13 -20.88 25.01 -3.21
C ALA A 13 -21.27 25.72 -1.89
N ASP A 14 -21.26 25.00 -0.77
CA ASP A 14 -21.52 25.48 0.59
C ASP A 14 -20.24 25.85 1.37
N GLY A 15 -19.06 25.72 0.74
CA GLY A 15 -17.77 25.97 1.39
C GLY A 15 -17.27 24.82 2.28
N SER A 16 -17.93 23.66 2.28
CA SER A 16 -17.42 22.45 2.94
C SER A 16 -16.36 21.74 2.08
N ASP A 17 -15.36 21.13 2.73
CA ASP A 17 -14.30 20.37 2.04
C ASP A 17 -14.74 18.96 1.62
N ALA A 18 -15.88 18.48 2.17
CA ALA A 18 -16.46 17.19 1.83
C ALA A 18 -18.00 17.18 1.99
N SER A 19 -18.70 16.63 0.99
CA SER A 19 -20.16 16.46 1.00
C SER A 19 -20.53 14.98 1.00
N LEU A 20 -21.47 14.58 1.87
CA LEU A 20 -22.03 13.22 1.86
C LEU A 20 -22.86 13.01 0.59
N LEU A 21 -22.57 11.93 -0.12
CA LEU A 21 -23.24 11.52 -1.34
C LEU A 21 -24.30 10.44 -1.09
N GLY A 22 -24.01 9.52 -0.17
CA GLY A 22 -24.90 8.41 0.14
C GLY A 22 -24.24 7.41 1.09
N ALA A 23 -24.98 6.37 1.47
CA ALA A 23 -24.50 5.34 2.37
C ALA A 23 -24.88 3.93 1.88
N LEU A 24 -23.97 2.97 2.10
CA LEU A 24 -24.20 1.54 1.84
C LEU A 24 -24.36 0.84 3.19
N ALA A 25 -25.58 0.42 3.50
CA ALA A 25 -25.92 -0.22 4.77
C ALA A 25 -25.55 -1.71 4.77
N HIS A 26 -24.94 -2.17 5.87
CA HIS A 26 -24.52 -3.56 6.07
C HIS A 26 -25.18 -4.14 7.34
N PRO A 27 -25.46 -5.46 7.39
CA PRO A 27 -25.98 -6.10 8.59
C PRO A 27 -24.99 -6.07 9.77
N GLU A 28 -23.70 -6.16 9.46
CA GLU A 28 -22.62 -6.20 10.44
C GLU A 28 -21.51 -5.20 10.13
N THR A 29 -20.57 -5.03 11.06
CA THR A 29 -19.46 -4.09 10.92
C THR A 29 -18.61 -4.41 9.69
N VAL A 30 -18.41 -3.40 8.84
CA VAL A 30 -17.55 -3.47 7.66
C VAL A 30 -16.09 -3.52 8.11
N GLN A 31 -15.33 -4.45 7.54
CA GLN A 31 -13.92 -4.71 7.89
C GLN A 31 -12.96 -4.20 6.82
N SER A 32 -13.38 -4.15 5.57
CA SER A 32 -12.56 -3.66 4.47
C SER A 32 -13.41 -3.26 3.28
N VAL A 33 -12.90 -2.32 2.50
CA VAL A 33 -13.52 -1.74 1.32
C VAL A 33 -12.47 -1.59 0.23
N SER A 34 -12.85 -1.84 -1.03
CA SER A 34 -11.96 -1.65 -2.17
C SER A 34 -12.72 -1.24 -3.42
N TRP A 35 -12.24 -0.19 -4.07
CA TRP A 35 -12.80 0.33 -5.32
C TRP A 35 -12.26 -0.45 -6.51
N ARG A 36 -13.14 -0.75 -7.48
CA ARG A 36 -12.70 -1.04 -8.85
C ARG A 36 -12.03 0.21 -9.41
N ALA A 37 -10.96 0.06 -10.20
CA ALA A 37 -10.19 1.19 -10.73
C ALA A 37 -11.03 2.16 -11.58
N ASP A 38 -12.14 1.67 -12.15
CA ASP A 38 -13.08 2.44 -12.95
C ASP A 38 -14.17 3.17 -12.12
N SER A 39 -14.13 3.02 -10.79
CA SER A 39 -15.06 3.61 -9.83
C SER A 39 -16.54 3.23 -10.03
N THR A 40 -16.86 2.22 -10.84
CA THR A 40 -18.25 1.78 -11.09
C THR A 40 -18.74 0.76 -10.08
N ARG A 41 -17.81 0.13 -9.37
CA ARG A 41 -18.09 -0.93 -8.40
C ARG A 41 -17.24 -0.73 -7.16
N LEU A 42 -17.81 -1.15 -6.04
CA LEU A 42 -17.17 -1.18 -4.75
C LEU A 42 -17.32 -2.58 -4.15
N ALA A 43 -16.23 -3.18 -3.69
CA ALA A 43 -16.27 -4.40 -2.92
C ALA A 43 -16.17 -4.09 -1.43
N THR A 44 -16.95 -4.77 -0.61
CA THR A 44 -16.86 -4.69 0.85
C THR A 44 -16.89 -6.08 1.46
N VAL A 45 -16.22 -6.25 2.59
CA VAL A 45 -16.37 -7.43 3.43
C VAL A 45 -16.69 -7.00 4.85
N ALA A 46 -17.62 -7.71 5.49
CA ALA A 46 -18.10 -7.41 6.84
C ALA A 46 -17.95 -8.62 7.76
N LYS A 47 -18.16 -8.40 9.06
CA LYS A 47 -18.05 -9.43 10.11
C LYS A 47 -19.04 -10.60 9.97
N ASP A 48 -20.02 -10.47 9.09
CA ASP A 48 -20.93 -11.57 8.71
C ASP A 48 -20.32 -12.53 7.68
N ASN A 49 -19.02 -12.38 7.37
CA ASN A 49 -18.26 -13.23 6.45
C ASN A 49 -18.79 -13.21 5.01
N GLN A 50 -19.48 -12.13 4.62
CA GLN A 50 -19.96 -11.94 3.26
C GLN A 50 -19.14 -10.88 2.52
N LEU A 51 -18.69 -11.24 1.32
CA LEU A 51 -18.17 -10.32 0.31
C LEU A 51 -19.35 -9.77 -0.48
N ARG A 52 -19.48 -8.44 -0.52
CA ARG A 52 -20.54 -7.74 -1.24
C ARG A 52 -19.95 -6.88 -2.33
N VAL A 53 -20.66 -6.82 -3.46
CA VAL A 53 -20.35 -5.89 -4.55
C VAL A 53 -21.50 -4.92 -4.70
N TRP A 54 -21.16 -3.64 -4.76
CA TRP A 54 -22.09 -2.54 -4.85
C TRP A 54 -21.86 -1.75 -6.14
N ASP A 55 -22.92 -1.17 -6.69
CA ASP A 55 -22.79 0.01 -7.53
C ASP A 55 -23.01 1.25 -6.63
N PRO A 56 -21.94 1.94 -6.24
CA PRO A 56 -22.02 3.05 -5.28
C PRO A 56 -22.86 4.24 -5.79
N ARG A 57 -23.15 4.32 -7.09
CA ARG A 57 -24.04 5.33 -7.66
C ARG A 57 -25.50 5.11 -7.28
N ASP A 58 -25.89 3.88 -6.93
CA ASP A 58 -27.23 3.59 -6.40
C ASP A 58 -27.42 4.23 -5.02
N ALA A 59 -26.39 4.28 -4.19
CA ALA A 59 -26.44 5.01 -2.91
C ALA A 59 -26.51 6.52 -3.11
N ALA A 60 -25.84 7.05 -4.15
CA ALA A 60 -25.94 8.46 -4.52
C ALA A 60 -27.37 8.84 -4.95
N ALA A 61 -28.06 7.95 -5.67
CA ALA A 61 -29.45 8.15 -6.08
C ALA A 61 -30.45 7.92 -4.93
N ALA A 62 -30.15 7.00 -4.01
CA ALA A 62 -31.04 6.67 -2.88
C ALA A 62 -31.10 7.78 -1.82
N ALA A 63 -30.10 8.66 -1.75
CA ALA A 63 -30.10 9.80 -0.83
C ALA A 63 -31.28 10.78 -1.04
N SER A 64 -31.99 10.70 -2.17
CA SER A 64 -33.16 11.54 -2.50
C SER A 64 -34.50 10.78 -2.43
N ASP A 65 -34.80 10.10 -1.32
CA ASP A 65 -36.06 9.38 -1.02
C ASP A 65 -36.28 7.99 -1.67
N ALA A 66 -35.23 7.31 -2.16
CA ALA A 66 -35.35 5.95 -2.67
C ALA A 66 -35.02 4.87 -1.62
N ALA A 67 -35.45 3.63 -1.87
CA ALA A 67 -35.10 2.46 -1.07
C ALA A 67 -33.58 2.34 -0.87
N PRO A 68 -33.10 1.80 0.27
CA PRO A 68 -31.67 1.71 0.56
C PRO A 68 -30.95 0.95 -0.55
N ALA A 69 -29.78 1.45 -0.96
CA ALA A 69 -28.96 0.80 -1.98
C ALA A 69 -28.72 -0.66 -1.62
N GLN A 70 -28.92 -1.54 -2.58
CA GLN A 70 -28.75 -2.99 -2.43
C GLN A 70 -27.46 -3.44 -3.10
N PRO A 71 -26.80 -4.49 -2.57
CA PRO A 71 -25.63 -5.04 -3.22
C PRO A 71 -26.04 -5.75 -4.52
N CYS A 72 -25.27 -5.56 -5.58
CA CYS A 72 -25.43 -6.26 -6.85
C CYS A 72 -25.08 -7.75 -6.75
N ALA A 73 -24.18 -8.10 -5.83
CA ALA A 73 -23.79 -9.48 -5.54
C ALA A 73 -23.46 -9.65 -4.05
N VAL A 74 -23.78 -10.81 -3.50
CA VAL A 74 -23.42 -11.23 -2.14
C VAL A 74 -22.88 -12.64 -2.22
N MET A 75 -21.64 -12.83 -1.75
CA MET A 75 -20.93 -14.11 -1.84
C MET A 75 -20.30 -14.42 -0.49
N ALA A 76 -20.27 -15.70 -0.11
CA ALA A 76 -19.53 -16.13 1.07
C ALA A 76 -18.02 -15.88 0.86
N ALA A 77 -17.40 -15.17 1.80
CA ALA A 77 -15.97 -14.88 1.80
C ALA A 77 -15.20 -16.00 2.52
N HIS A 78 -14.71 -15.73 3.74
CA HIS A 78 -13.95 -16.68 4.55
C HIS A 78 -14.75 -17.06 5.79
N ALA A 79 -14.62 -18.31 6.25
CA ALA A 79 -15.46 -18.85 7.33
C ALA A 79 -14.92 -18.56 8.76
N GLY A 80 -13.75 -17.94 8.87
CA GLY A 80 -13.11 -17.64 10.15
C GLY A 80 -13.80 -16.53 10.94
N VAL A 81 -13.45 -16.44 12.22
CA VAL A 81 -13.97 -15.40 13.14
C VAL A 81 -13.14 -14.11 13.13
N LYS A 82 -11.95 -14.17 12.53
CA LYS A 82 -11.04 -13.03 12.40
C LYS A 82 -11.39 -12.21 11.16
N PRO A 83 -10.97 -10.94 11.09
CA PRO A 83 -11.34 -10.08 9.99
C PRO A 83 -10.79 -10.55 8.64
N SER A 84 -11.49 -10.18 7.59
CA SER A 84 -11.06 -10.35 6.20
C SER A 84 -10.82 -8.99 5.56
N LEU A 85 -9.85 -8.91 4.65
CA LEU A 85 -9.55 -7.72 3.86
C LEU A 85 -9.78 -8.00 2.37
N VAL A 86 -10.30 -7.00 1.66
CA VAL A 86 -10.64 -7.12 0.24
C VAL A 86 -9.80 -6.16 -0.61
N GLN A 87 -9.41 -6.61 -1.80
CA GLN A 87 -8.66 -5.85 -2.79
C GLN A 87 -9.25 -6.12 -4.17
N TRP A 88 -9.82 -5.09 -4.80
CA TRP A 88 -10.26 -5.17 -6.19
C TRP A 88 -9.03 -5.26 -7.11
N ILE A 89 -9.11 -6.10 -8.14
CA ILE A 89 -8.02 -6.30 -9.11
C ILE A 89 -8.23 -5.34 -10.28
N GLY A 90 -7.65 -4.15 -10.17
CA GLY A 90 -7.64 -3.15 -11.25
C GLY A 90 -9.06 -2.76 -11.69
N ASP A 91 -9.26 -2.67 -13.00
CA ASP A 91 -10.54 -2.47 -13.67
C ASP A 91 -11.22 -3.79 -14.07
N SER A 92 -10.70 -4.93 -13.64
CA SER A 92 -11.25 -6.24 -13.99
C SER A 92 -12.51 -6.58 -13.20
N ARG A 93 -13.10 -7.75 -13.49
CA ARG A 93 -14.23 -8.32 -12.73
C ARG A 93 -13.80 -9.11 -11.49
N TRP A 94 -12.51 -9.18 -11.20
CA TRP A 94 -11.96 -10.04 -10.15
C TRP A 94 -11.79 -9.29 -8.84
N VAL A 95 -12.15 -9.95 -7.74
CA VAL A 95 -11.96 -9.44 -6.39
C VAL A 95 -11.12 -10.44 -5.60
N PHE A 96 -10.00 -9.98 -5.06
CA PHE A 96 -9.19 -10.76 -4.14
C PHE A 96 -9.63 -10.49 -2.71
N CYS A 97 -9.71 -11.53 -1.88
CA CYS A 97 -9.98 -11.38 -0.46
C CYS A 97 -9.09 -12.32 0.34
N VAL A 98 -8.52 -11.81 1.43
CA VAL A 98 -7.69 -12.55 2.37
C VAL A 98 -8.36 -12.55 3.74
N GLY A 99 -8.27 -13.66 4.45
CA GLY A 99 -8.94 -13.82 5.74
C GLY A 99 -8.42 -15.05 6.46
N PHE A 100 -9.34 -15.68 7.19
CA PHE A 100 -9.04 -16.87 7.97
C PHE A 100 -10.08 -17.95 7.69
N SER A 101 -9.62 -19.19 7.62
CA SER A 101 -10.47 -20.36 7.53
C SER A 101 -11.18 -20.64 8.87
N ALA A 102 -12.17 -21.54 8.85
CA ALA A 102 -12.76 -22.08 10.07
C ALA A 102 -11.73 -22.78 10.98
N GLN A 103 -10.65 -23.32 10.39
CA GLN A 103 -9.52 -23.92 11.11
C GLN A 103 -8.48 -22.88 11.59
N ARG A 104 -8.81 -21.59 11.54
CA ARG A 104 -7.95 -20.46 11.97
C ARG A 104 -6.62 -20.35 11.20
N SER A 105 -6.53 -20.94 10.01
CA SER A 105 -5.41 -20.72 9.10
C SER A 105 -5.67 -19.49 8.24
N ARG A 106 -4.65 -18.69 7.95
CA ARG A 106 -4.73 -17.61 6.97
C ARG A 106 -4.95 -18.20 5.58
N ASP A 107 -5.98 -17.75 4.89
CA ASP A 107 -6.35 -18.19 3.56
C ASP A 107 -6.73 -17.00 2.67
N TRP A 108 -6.76 -17.25 1.37
CA TRP A 108 -7.08 -16.25 0.37
C TRP A 108 -7.95 -16.85 -0.72
N GLY A 109 -8.71 -16.00 -1.40
CA GLY A 109 -9.48 -16.37 -2.57
C GLY A 109 -9.51 -15.26 -3.62
N LEU A 110 -9.86 -15.67 -4.83
CA LEU A 110 -10.17 -14.79 -5.95
C LEU A 110 -11.58 -15.10 -6.41
N TRP A 111 -12.44 -14.09 -6.46
CA TRP A 111 -13.84 -14.20 -6.86
C TRP A 111 -14.06 -13.54 -8.22
N ASP A 112 -14.78 -14.25 -9.08
CA ASP A 112 -15.45 -13.68 -10.23
C ASP A 112 -16.73 -13.01 -9.76
N VAL A 113 -16.81 -11.68 -9.88
CA VAL A 113 -17.99 -10.93 -9.47
C VAL A 113 -19.18 -11.18 -10.39
N GLU A 114 -18.94 -11.43 -11.68
CA GLU A 114 -20.01 -11.64 -12.65
C GLU A 114 -20.60 -13.04 -12.52
N ALA A 115 -19.74 -14.05 -12.38
CA ALA A 115 -20.17 -15.42 -12.14
C ALA A 115 -20.56 -15.70 -10.68
N GLN A 116 -20.26 -14.77 -9.76
CA GLN A 116 -20.47 -14.89 -8.31
C GLN A 116 -19.83 -16.15 -7.71
N GLN A 117 -18.63 -16.49 -8.18
CA GLN A 117 -17.94 -17.73 -7.83
C GLN A 117 -16.49 -17.49 -7.44
N ARG A 118 -15.99 -18.30 -6.50
CA ARG A 118 -14.57 -18.33 -6.14
C ARG A 118 -13.81 -19.20 -7.15
N THR A 119 -12.94 -18.60 -7.95
CA THR A 119 -12.24 -19.28 -9.06
C THR A 119 -10.85 -19.77 -8.69
N ALA A 120 -10.22 -19.14 -7.69
CA ALA A 120 -8.95 -19.58 -7.15
C ALA A 120 -8.92 -19.37 -5.64
N ASP A 121 -8.18 -20.22 -4.95
CA ASP A 121 -7.97 -20.12 -3.51
C ASP A 121 -6.68 -20.79 -3.07
N GLY A 122 -6.28 -20.50 -1.84
CA GLY A 122 -5.17 -21.17 -1.21
C GLY A 122 -5.06 -20.83 0.27
N ARG A 123 -4.17 -21.56 0.94
CA ARG A 123 -3.86 -21.38 2.35
C ARG A 123 -2.40 -20.96 2.51
N PHE A 124 -2.12 -20.17 3.55
CA PHE A 124 -0.76 -19.79 3.91
C PHE A 124 -0.29 -20.60 5.12
N ASP A 125 -0.53 -20.08 6.32
CA ASP A 125 -0.05 -20.62 7.58
C ASP A 125 -1.09 -20.37 8.68
N THR A 126 -0.77 -20.69 9.93
CA THR A 126 -1.64 -20.50 11.10
C THR A 126 -1.31 -19.24 11.91
N SER A 127 -0.53 -18.31 11.34
CA SER A 127 -0.11 -17.10 12.05
C SER A 127 -1.32 -16.22 12.37
N PRO A 128 -1.32 -15.53 13.52
CA PRO A 128 -2.50 -14.81 13.97
C PRO A 128 -2.70 -13.45 13.31
N GLY A 129 -1.65 -12.85 12.74
CA GLY A 129 -1.68 -11.51 12.14
C GLY A 129 -2.42 -11.48 10.81
N ILE A 130 -3.30 -10.50 10.64
CA ILE A 130 -4.00 -10.27 9.37
C ILE A 130 -3.00 -9.89 8.27
N LEU A 131 -3.25 -10.38 7.05
CA LEU A 131 -2.45 -10.05 5.88
C LEU A 131 -3.12 -8.88 5.16
N THR A 132 -2.37 -7.81 4.92
CA THR A 132 -2.82 -6.66 4.14
C THR A 132 -2.40 -6.83 2.68
N PRO A 133 -3.37 -6.86 1.74
CA PRO A 133 -3.09 -6.93 0.31
C PRO A 133 -2.69 -5.56 -0.28
N HIS A 134 -1.66 -5.56 -1.12
CA HIS A 134 -1.23 -4.41 -1.91
C HIS A 134 -1.07 -4.83 -3.37
N TYR A 135 -2.00 -4.39 -4.22
CA TYR A 135 -2.04 -4.78 -5.63
C TYR A 135 -1.38 -3.75 -6.54
N ASP A 136 -0.55 -4.23 -7.44
CA ASP A 136 0.02 -3.47 -8.55
C ASP A 136 -0.70 -3.84 -9.85
N ALA A 137 -1.60 -2.95 -10.30
CA ALA A 137 -2.44 -3.17 -11.47
C ALA A 137 -1.65 -3.25 -12.79
N ASP A 138 -0.45 -2.70 -12.85
CA ASP A 138 0.32 -2.63 -14.09
C ASP A 138 1.08 -3.95 -14.34
N THR A 139 1.51 -4.66 -13.29
CA THR A 139 2.23 -5.94 -13.43
C THR A 139 1.41 -7.16 -13.01
N GLY A 140 0.24 -6.95 -12.39
CA GLY A 140 -0.54 -8.03 -11.81
C GLY A 140 0.05 -8.61 -10.53
N MET A 141 1.08 -7.99 -9.94
CA MET A 141 1.67 -8.44 -8.69
C MET A 141 0.81 -8.02 -7.49
N LEU A 142 0.53 -8.97 -6.61
CA LEU A 142 -0.19 -8.75 -5.35
C LEU A 142 0.70 -9.10 -4.18
N PHE A 143 1.10 -8.10 -3.38
CA PHE A 143 1.91 -8.29 -2.19
C PHE A 143 1.04 -8.43 -0.95
N LEU A 144 1.45 -9.28 -0.02
CA LEU A 144 0.77 -9.54 1.24
C LEU A 144 1.76 -9.32 2.38
N VAL A 145 1.43 -8.38 3.26
CA VAL A 145 2.21 -8.05 4.45
C VAL A 145 1.40 -8.35 5.69
N GLY A 146 1.92 -9.22 6.55
CA GLY A 146 1.26 -9.59 7.81
C GLY A 146 1.75 -8.77 8.98
N ARG A 147 0.83 -8.28 9.83
CA ARG A 147 1.21 -7.64 11.09
C ARG A 147 1.87 -8.67 12.01
N GLY A 148 3.14 -8.44 12.35
CA GLY A 148 4.00 -9.34 13.12
C GLY A 148 4.79 -10.34 12.27
N ASP A 149 4.58 -10.39 10.96
CA ASP A 149 5.34 -11.30 10.08
C ASP A 149 6.72 -10.73 9.78
N ALA A 150 7.71 -11.61 9.63
CA ALA A 150 9.07 -11.28 9.19
C ALA A 150 9.32 -11.67 7.72
N GLN A 151 8.26 -11.72 6.91
CA GLN A 151 8.32 -12.06 5.50
C GLN A 151 7.22 -11.37 4.71
N ILE A 152 7.50 -11.07 3.44
CA ILE A 152 6.52 -10.58 2.47
C ILE A 152 6.20 -11.73 1.53
N ARG A 153 4.90 -12.03 1.40
CA ARG A 153 4.41 -12.99 0.41
C ARG A 153 3.88 -12.22 -0.79
N TRP A 154 3.86 -12.83 -1.96
CA TRP A 154 3.15 -12.23 -3.08
C TRP A 154 2.66 -13.27 -4.08
N LEU A 155 1.66 -12.87 -4.86
CA LEU A 155 1.00 -13.67 -5.88
C LEU A 155 1.07 -12.91 -7.20
N GLU A 156 1.12 -13.66 -8.29
CA GLU A 156 0.88 -13.14 -9.64
C GLU A 156 -0.59 -13.40 -9.99
N ILE A 157 -1.34 -12.33 -10.26
CA ILE A 157 -2.75 -12.38 -10.63
C ILE A 157 -2.85 -12.28 -12.14
N ASP A 158 -3.28 -13.37 -12.78
CA ASP A 158 -3.65 -13.40 -14.19
C ASP A 158 -5.13 -12.99 -14.30
N SER A 159 -5.37 -11.70 -14.53
CA SER A 159 -6.71 -11.13 -14.67
C SER A 159 -7.43 -11.61 -15.94
N ALA A 160 -6.72 -12.11 -16.95
CA ALA A 160 -7.36 -12.65 -18.15
C ALA A 160 -7.97 -14.04 -17.87
N ARG A 161 -7.27 -14.87 -17.09
CA ARG A 161 -7.73 -16.23 -16.75
C ARG A 161 -8.46 -16.34 -15.42
N GLY A 162 -8.43 -15.30 -14.58
CA GLY A 162 -8.97 -15.38 -13.23
C GLY A 162 -8.18 -16.35 -12.35
N ALA A 163 -6.86 -16.43 -12.56
CA ALA A 163 -5.97 -17.31 -11.83
C ALA A 163 -5.03 -16.48 -10.94
N ALA A 164 -4.68 -17.06 -9.79
CA ALA A 164 -3.75 -16.44 -8.85
C ALA A 164 -2.68 -17.46 -8.48
N THR A 165 -1.43 -17.08 -8.69
CA THR A 165 -0.28 -17.97 -8.60
C THR A 165 0.66 -17.48 -7.50
N PRO A 166 0.76 -18.17 -6.35
CA PRO A 166 1.71 -17.82 -5.31
C PRO A 166 3.15 -17.95 -5.79
N CYS A 167 4.01 -16.99 -5.45
CA CYS A 167 5.42 -17.04 -5.80
C CYS A 167 6.19 -18.04 -4.96
N PHE A 168 7.31 -18.53 -5.51
CA PHE A 168 8.00 -19.70 -4.98
C PHE A 168 8.62 -19.48 -3.60
N GLN A 169 9.16 -18.28 -3.34
CA GLN A 169 9.77 -17.94 -2.05
C GLN A 169 9.29 -16.57 -1.56
N PRO A 170 8.76 -16.48 -0.33
CA PRO A 170 8.54 -15.22 0.34
C PRO A 170 9.84 -14.44 0.50
N THR A 171 9.77 -13.11 0.44
CA THR A 171 10.91 -12.26 0.75
C THR A 171 11.05 -12.13 2.26
N ALA A 172 12.06 -12.78 2.83
CA ALA A 172 12.38 -12.63 4.25
C ALA A 172 12.89 -11.23 4.55
N VAL A 173 12.48 -10.68 5.70
CA VAL A 173 12.99 -9.43 6.25
C VAL A 173 13.51 -9.70 7.65
N ASN A 174 14.61 -9.04 8.05
CA ASN A 174 15.27 -9.28 9.34
C ASN A 174 14.56 -8.61 10.52
N THR A 175 13.30 -8.21 10.35
CA THR A 175 12.48 -7.53 11.35
C THR A 175 11.00 -7.89 11.14
N THR A 176 10.21 -7.79 12.20
CA THR A 176 8.76 -8.01 12.09
C THR A 176 8.08 -6.76 11.56
N LEU A 177 7.06 -6.93 10.73
CA LEU A 177 6.39 -5.85 10.01
C LEU A 177 5.09 -5.45 10.70
N VAL A 178 4.66 -4.22 10.50
CA VAL A 178 3.35 -3.73 10.97
C VAL A 178 2.52 -3.12 9.86
N ALA A 179 3.17 -2.43 8.92
CA ALA A 179 2.51 -1.73 7.82
C ALA A 179 3.41 -1.72 6.58
N ALA A 180 2.81 -1.50 5.42
CA ALA A 180 3.51 -1.33 4.16
C ALA A 180 2.74 -0.41 3.22
N ALA A 181 3.45 0.21 2.28
CA ALA A 181 2.83 0.85 1.12
C ALA A 181 3.60 0.54 -0.16
N LEU A 182 2.87 0.34 -1.25
CA LEU A 182 3.46 0.28 -2.58
C LEU A 182 3.90 1.68 -3.01
N VAL A 183 5.08 1.73 -3.63
CA VAL A 183 5.59 2.94 -4.25
C VAL A 183 5.01 3.06 -5.67
N PRO A 184 4.47 4.23 -6.06
CA PRO A 184 3.97 4.45 -7.40
C PRO A 184 5.04 4.20 -8.48
N LYS A 185 4.63 3.63 -9.62
CA LYS A 185 5.51 3.23 -10.73
C LYS A 185 6.45 4.32 -11.23
N TRP A 186 5.97 5.55 -11.26
CA TRP A 186 6.66 6.74 -11.75
C TRP A 186 7.95 7.08 -11.00
N GLN A 187 8.13 6.49 -9.81
CA GLN A 187 9.29 6.67 -8.94
C GLN A 187 10.20 5.44 -8.85
N LEU A 188 9.84 4.35 -9.54
CA LEU A 188 10.71 3.20 -9.64
C LEU A 188 11.86 3.51 -10.58
N ASP A 189 13.00 2.89 -10.33
CA ASP A 189 14.15 2.90 -11.21
C ASP A 189 13.92 1.92 -12.37
N VAL A 190 13.09 2.36 -13.32
CA VAL A 190 12.67 1.56 -14.48
C VAL A 190 13.85 1.15 -15.36
N MET A 191 14.92 1.97 -15.39
CA MET A 191 16.13 1.64 -16.15
C MET A 191 16.89 0.48 -15.52
N GLN A 192 16.83 0.31 -14.20
CA GLN A 192 17.42 -0.83 -13.49
C GLN A 192 16.47 -2.03 -13.35
N GLY A 193 15.40 -2.08 -14.15
CA GLY A 193 14.43 -3.18 -14.13
C GLY A 193 13.66 -3.29 -12.81
N GLU A 194 13.52 -2.20 -12.07
CA GLU A 194 12.74 -2.18 -10.82
C GLU A 194 11.24 -2.17 -11.13
N VAL A 195 10.60 -3.31 -10.88
CA VAL A 195 9.18 -3.50 -11.18
C VAL A 195 8.28 -3.19 -9.99
N ALA A 196 8.77 -3.30 -8.77
CA ALA A 196 8.01 -2.89 -7.60
C ALA A 196 8.94 -2.45 -6.47
N ARG A 197 8.47 -1.50 -5.66
CA ARG A 197 9.11 -1.14 -4.39
C ARG A 197 8.04 -1.04 -3.33
N LEU A 198 8.26 -1.71 -2.20
CA LEU A 198 7.44 -1.57 -1.01
C LEU A 198 8.23 -0.78 0.02
N LEU A 199 7.59 0.19 0.66
CA LEU A 199 8.12 0.82 1.87
C LEU A 199 7.50 0.10 3.06
N LEU A 200 8.33 -0.53 3.88
CA LEU A 200 7.88 -1.28 5.03
C LEU A 200 8.12 -0.51 6.31
N VAL A 201 7.17 -0.62 7.24
CA VAL A 201 7.32 -0.16 8.61
C VAL A 201 7.58 -1.39 9.48
N PRO A 202 8.76 -1.48 10.14
CA PRO A 202 9.00 -2.46 11.19
C PRO A 202 8.09 -2.21 12.40
N LEU A 203 7.74 -3.28 13.11
CA LEU A 203 6.95 -3.20 14.35
C LEU A 203 7.68 -2.41 15.44
N ALA A 204 9.01 -2.44 15.44
CA ALA A 204 9.84 -1.64 16.33
C ALA A 204 9.66 -0.13 16.11
N GLY A 205 9.21 0.28 14.92
CA GLY A 205 8.99 1.68 14.59
C GLY A 205 10.28 2.51 14.74
N ASP A 206 11.39 2.03 14.21
CA ASP A 206 12.72 2.64 14.30
C ASP A 206 13.28 3.07 12.94
N ALA A 207 12.75 2.52 11.85
CA ALA A 207 13.19 2.79 10.48
C ALA A 207 12.05 2.64 9.47
N LEU A 208 12.27 3.06 8.23
CA LEU A 208 11.52 2.57 7.07
C LEU A 208 12.46 1.73 6.21
N VAL A 209 11.99 0.54 5.83
CA VAL A 209 12.79 -0.44 5.09
C VAL A 209 12.20 -0.60 3.68
N PRO A 210 12.77 0.07 2.66
CA PRO A 210 12.42 -0.24 1.29
C PRO A 210 12.79 -1.67 0.90
N VAL A 211 11.85 -2.38 0.29
CA VAL A 211 12.07 -3.65 -0.40
C VAL A 211 11.88 -3.43 -1.88
N THR A 212 12.99 -3.55 -2.60
CA THR A 212 13.06 -3.33 -4.05
C THR A 212 13.00 -4.66 -4.79
N VAL A 213 12.09 -4.79 -5.75
CA VAL A 213 11.92 -5.97 -6.60
C VAL A 213 12.41 -5.63 -8.00
N ARG A 214 13.46 -6.32 -8.46
CA ARG A 214 14.09 -6.11 -9.77
C ARG A 214 14.04 -7.37 -10.61
N VAL A 215 13.69 -7.22 -11.88
CA VAL A 215 13.83 -8.28 -12.88
C VAL A 215 15.26 -8.27 -13.40
N PRO A 216 16.03 -9.36 -13.25
CA PRO A 216 17.39 -9.42 -13.77
C PRO A 216 17.39 -9.42 -15.31
N ARG A 217 18.14 -8.49 -15.91
CA ARG A 217 18.34 -8.37 -17.36
C ARG A 217 19.83 -8.41 -17.72
N ARG A 218 20.12 -8.77 -18.98
CA ARG A 218 21.49 -8.81 -19.52
C ARG A 218 22.11 -7.42 -19.68
N SER A 219 21.29 -6.41 -19.93
CA SER A 219 21.70 -5.01 -20.12
C SER A 219 20.60 -4.10 -19.59
N TYR A 220 20.98 -2.99 -18.97
CA TYR A 220 20.11 -1.93 -18.42
C TYR A 220 20.32 -0.59 -19.14
N VAL A 221 20.96 -0.60 -20.31
CA VAL A 221 21.26 0.61 -21.08
C VAL A 221 20.00 1.14 -21.78
N THR A 222 19.12 0.23 -22.20
CA THR A 222 17.88 0.53 -22.92
C THR A 222 16.67 0.30 -22.03
N PHE A 223 15.63 1.11 -22.21
CA PHE A 223 14.36 0.91 -21.53
C PHE A 223 13.73 -0.44 -21.91
N HIS A 224 13.16 -1.13 -20.91
CA HIS A 224 12.52 -2.44 -21.08
C HIS A 224 10.99 -2.28 -21.14
N ASP A 225 10.48 -2.00 -22.34
CA ASP A 225 9.04 -1.82 -22.58
C ASP A 225 8.20 -3.06 -22.21
N ASP A 226 8.79 -4.25 -22.32
CA ASP A 226 8.18 -5.52 -21.94
C ASP A 226 7.92 -5.68 -20.43
N LEU A 227 8.57 -4.89 -19.57
CA LEU A 227 8.34 -4.91 -18.12
C LEU A 227 7.38 -3.82 -17.63
N PHE A 228 7.22 -2.77 -18.43
CA PHE A 228 6.62 -1.52 -18.01
C PHE A 228 5.54 -1.11 -19.00
N PRO A 229 4.34 -1.71 -18.89
CA PRO A 229 3.19 -1.18 -19.64
C PRO A 229 2.93 0.26 -19.22
N ASP A 230 2.20 1.00 -20.06
CA ASP A 230 1.84 2.38 -19.76
C ASP A 230 1.14 2.45 -18.40
N ALA A 231 1.60 3.31 -17.50
CA ALA A 231 1.13 3.39 -16.13
C ALA A 231 0.05 4.44 -15.96
N VAL A 232 -0.84 4.25 -14.98
CA VAL A 232 -1.91 5.20 -14.64
C VAL A 232 -1.31 6.54 -14.18
N GLY A 233 -1.74 7.64 -14.80
CA GLY A 233 -1.33 8.99 -14.45
C GLY A 233 -2.12 9.62 -13.31
N ALA A 234 -1.68 10.81 -12.88
CA ALA A 234 -2.29 11.57 -11.78
C ALA A 234 -3.49 12.44 -12.19
N ALA A 235 -3.92 12.40 -13.46
CA ALA A 235 -5.09 13.15 -13.91
C ALA A 235 -6.37 12.33 -13.69
N PRO A 236 -7.47 12.93 -13.19
CA PRO A 236 -8.73 12.22 -13.03
C PRO A 236 -9.30 11.80 -14.39
N GLY A 237 -9.93 10.62 -14.43
CA GLY A 237 -10.56 10.10 -15.64
C GLY A 237 -11.82 10.87 -16.05
N GLY A 238 -12.56 11.44 -15.10
CA GLY A 238 -13.78 12.20 -15.39
C GLY A 238 -14.29 13.00 -14.20
N ALA A 239 -15.29 13.85 -14.46
CA ALA A 239 -15.93 14.67 -13.42
C ALA A 239 -16.97 13.86 -12.62
N ILE A 240 -17.16 14.26 -11.35
CA ILE A 240 -18.12 13.59 -10.45
C ILE A 240 -19.56 13.62 -10.97
N ASP A 241 -19.97 14.69 -11.66
CA ASP A 241 -21.34 14.79 -12.20
C ASP A 241 -21.58 13.80 -13.34
N ALA A 242 -20.57 13.58 -14.19
CA ALA A 242 -20.64 12.58 -15.25
C ALA A 242 -20.70 11.16 -14.65
N TRP A 243 -19.92 10.92 -13.60
CA TRP A 243 -19.96 9.67 -12.85
C TRP A 243 -21.35 9.42 -12.22
N ARG A 244 -21.98 10.45 -11.61
CA ARG A 244 -23.33 10.36 -11.02
C ARG A 244 -24.40 10.01 -12.05
N ARG A 245 -24.32 10.60 -13.25
CA ARG A 245 -25.24 10.30 -14.36
C ARG A 245 -25.02 8.95 -15.03
N ARG A 246 -23.98 8.22 -14.62
CA ARG A 246 -23.56 6.96 -15.25
C ARG A 246 -23.16 7.16 -16.72
N ASP A 247 -22.58 8.32 -17.04
CA ASP A 247 -21.99 8.60 -18.35
C ASP A 247 -20.83 7.61 -18.63
N ALA A 248 -20.37 7.53 -19.88
CA ALA A 248 -19.31 6.60 -20.28
C ALA A 248 -18.07 6.73 -19.39
N VAL A 249 -17.66 5.61 -18.81
CA VAL A 249 -16.58 5.55 -17.82
C VAL A 249 -15.26 5.82 -18.52
N THR A 250 -14.59 6.88 -18.09
CA THR A 250 -13.27 7.24 -18.60
C THR A 250 -12.25 6.92 -17.51
N LEU A 251 -11.37 5.97 -17.78
CA LEU A 251 -10.26 5.64 -16.89
C LEU A 251 -9.24 6.79 -16.89
N PRO A 252 -8.48 6.98 -15.80
CA PRO A 252 -7.37 7.94 -15.80
C PRO A 252 -6.41 7.65 -16.96
N PRO A 253 -5.88 8.69 -17.63
CA PRO A 253 -4.98 8.50 -18.76
C PRO A 253 -3.73 7.75 -18.34
N ARG A 254 -3.28 6.84 -19.19
CA ARG A 254 -2.07 6.04 -19.00
C ARG A 254 -0.94 6.64 -19.84
N PHE A 255 0.28 6.58 -19.34
CA PHE A 255 1.45 7.11 -20.03
C PHE A 255 2.64 6.17 -19.91
N SER A 256 3.52 6.24 -20.90
CA SER A 256 4.75 5.45 -20.91
C SER A 256 5.72 5.90 -19.80
N LEU A 257 6.28 4.92 -19.10
CA LEU A 257 7.32 5.14 -18.08
C LEU A 257 8.72 5.35 -18.68
N ASP A 258 8.85 5.28 -20.01
CA ASP A 258 10.10 5.48 -20.74
C ASP A 258 10.68 6.88 -20.45
N PRO A 259 11.90 6.98 -19.88
CA PRO A 259 12.54 8.26 -19.61
C PRO A 259 12.69 9.16 -20.84
N SER A 260 12.80 8.58 -22.04
CA SER A 260 12.91 9.35 -23.30
C SER A 260 11.61 10.02 -23.72
N LYS A 261 10.45 9.52 -23.26
CA LYS A 261 9.11 10.04 -23.58
C LYS A 261 8.56 10.98 -22.50
N ARG A 262 9.27 11.13 -21.38
CA ARG A 262 8.86 12.05 -20.30
C ARG A 262 8.92 13.48 -20.83
N PRO A 263 7.88 14.31 -20.64
CA PRO A 263 7.97 15.73 -20.99
C PRO A 263 9.16 16.32 -20.22
N SER A 264 10.12 16.87 -20.96
CA SER A 264 11.28 17.55 -20.38
C SER A 264 10.76 18.64 -19.43
N ALA A 265 11.26 18.64 -18.19
CA ALA A 265 10.93 19.66 -17.18
C ALA A 265 11.27 21.11 -17.61
N ALA A 266 11.83 21.31 -18.80
CA ALA A 266 12.20 22.60 -19.38
C ALA A 266 11.05 23.34 -20.12
N SER A 267 9.83 22.79 -20.24
CA SER A 267 8.74 23.44 -21.00
C SER A 267 7.55 23.93 -20.17
N VAL A 268 7.64 23.96 -18.84
CA VAL A 268 6.63 24.66 -18.03
C VAL A 268 6.95 26.17 -18.04
N PRO A 269 6.10 27.05 -18.59
CA PRO A 269 6.29 28.48 -18.45
C PRO A 269 6.19 28.84 -16.96
N PRO A 270 7.05 29.72 -16.42
CA PRO A 270 6.99 30.08 -15.02
C PRO A 270 5.63 30.72 -14.72
N ALA A 271 4.88 30.11 -13.80
CA ALA A 271 3.69 30.71 -13.21
C ALA A 271 4.08 32.08 -12.65
N ALA A 272 3.36 33.11 -13.08
CA ALA A 272 3.61 34.50 -12.74
C ALA A 272 3.72 34.66 -11.22
N ALA A 273 4.89 35.11 -10.76
CA ALA A 273 5.14 35.49 -9.38
C ALA A 273 4.28 36.72 -9.05
N THR A 274 3.24 36.54 -8.25
CA THR A 274 2.56 37.66 -7.60
C THR A 274 3.48 38.17 -6.50
N THR A 275 4.14 39.28 -6.77
CA THR A 275 4.93 40.06 -5.82
C THR A 275 4.05 40.57 -4.68
N ALA A 276 4.34 40.15 -3.45
CA ALA A 276 3.89 40.84 -2.25
C ALA A 276 5.04 41.71 -1.68
N PRO A 277 4.77 42.92 -1.15
CA PRO A 277 5.81 43.90 -0.84
C PRO A 277 6.58 43.58 0.45
N ASN A 278 7.86 43.93 0.38
CA ASN A 278 8.84 43.93 1.45
C ASN A 278 8.49 44.94 2.56
N GLU A 279 8.30 44.48 3.79
CA GLU A 279 8.44 45.33 4.98
C GLU A 279 9.30 44.60 6.03
N SER A 280 10.47 45.17 6.30
CA SER A 280 11.24 44.97 7.54
C SER A 280 10.89 46.13 8.48
N PRO A 281 10.88 45.92 9.82
CA PRO A 281 11.95 46.55 10.59
C PRO A 281 12.42 45.78 11.86
N SER A 282 13.74 45.83 12.06
CA SER A 282 14.46 46.27 13.27
C SER A 282 14.32 45.60 14.67
N SER A 283 15.52 45.28 15.19
CA SER A 283 16.06 45.41 16.57
C SER A 283 15.79 44.37 17.68
N SER A 284 16.86 43.62 17.96
CA SER A 284 17.41 42.99 19.19
C SER A 284 17.05 43.65 20.56
N PRO A 285 17.21 42.99 21.75
CA PRO A 285 18.45 42.31 22.16
C PRO A 285 18.39 41.08 23.10
N ALA A 286 19.59 40.51 23.24
CA ALA A 286 20.00 39.34 24.00
C ALA A 286 19.94 39.49 25.54
N VAL A 287 19.70 38.38 26.24
CA VAL A 287 20.06 38.12 27.65
C VAL A 287 20.35 36.62 27.78
N ALA A 288 21.61 36.19 27.76
CA ALA A 288 22.51 35.92 28.89
C ALA A 288 22.24 34.60 29.66
N VAL A 289 23.21 33.70 29.52
CA VAL A 289 23.42 32.42 30.24
C VAL A 289 23.93 32.70 31.66
N PRO A 290 23.69 31.80 32.62
CA PRO A 290 24.79 31.42 33.51
C PRO A 290 24.95 29.90 33.66
N ALA A 291 26.22 29.50 33.79
CA ALA A 291 26.72 28.14 33.93
C ALA A 291 27.25 27.87 35.36
N VAL A 292 27.66 26.60 35.58
CA VAL A 292 28.56 26.03 36.61
C VAL A 292 27.87 25.69 37.97
N ARG A 293 28.07 24.58 38.71
CA ARG A 293 29.11 23.52 38.96
C ARG A 293 28.41 22.15 39.18
N GLN A 294 28.86 21.03 38.60
CA GLN A 294 29.90 20.08 39.05
C GLN A 294 29.77 19.50 40.48
N SER A 295 29.54 18.18 40.56
CA SER A 295 30.24 17.27 41.49
C SER A 295 30.16 15.80 41.02
N THR A 296 31.33 15.17 40.94
CA THR A 296 31.59 13.71 40.86
C THR A 296 31.43 13.05 42.23
N PRO A 297 31.23 11.72 42.29
CA PRO A 297 32.36 10.87 42.71
C PRO A 297 32.51 9.53 41.96
N GLN A 298 33.67 8.93 42.21
CA GLN A 298 34.39 7.86 41.51
C GLN A 298 34.27 6.49 42.23
N ALA A 299 34.65 5.43 41.49
CA ALA A 299 35.07 4.06 41.91
C ALA A 299 33.94 3.00 42.05
N ALA A 300 34.10 1.71 41.70
CA ALA A 300 35.27 0.87 41.45
C ALA A 300 34.95 -0.35 40.54
N THR A 301 35.98 -0.90 39.89
CA THR A 301 36.06 -2.22 39.23
C THR A 301 35.92 -3.36 40.26
N PRO A 302 35.48 -4.59 39.86
CA PRO A 302 36.47 -5.63 39.56
C PRO A 302 36.07 -6.64 38.44
N THR A 303 37.09 -7.27 37.87
CA THR A 303 37.11 -8.54 37.11
C THR A 303 38.33 -9.32 37.67
N PRO A 304 38.63 -10.60 37.33
CA PRO A 304 37.90 -11.67 36.65
C PRO A 304 37.99 -13.03 37.38
N THR A 305 37.22 -14.06 36.96
CA THR A 305 37.68 -15.45 37.08
C THR A 305 37.21 -16.32 35.91
N THR A 306 38.20 -17.03 35.39
CA THR A 306 38.30 -18.00 34.30
C THR A 306 37.62 -19.33 34.61
N THR A 307 36.98 -19.97 33.62
CA THR A 307 37.20 -21.40 33.35
C THR A 307 36.90 -21.79 31.90
N THR A 308 37.97 -22.19 31.24
CA THR A 308 38.14 -23.18 30.16
C THR A 308 37.03 -24.22 30.02
N THR A 309 36.67 -24.62 28.78
CA THR A 309 37.03 -25.94 28.18
C THR A 309 36.79 -25.96 26.65
N THR A 310 37.82 -26.47 25.98
CA THR A 310 38.12 -26.85 24.59
C THR A 310 37.04 -27.76 23.93
N ALA A 311 36.59 -27.49 22.69
CA ALA A 311 36.84 -28.19 21.40
C ALA A 311 36.53 -29.72 21.37
N SER A 312 36.03 -30.39 20.33
CA SER A 312 36.09 -30.24 18.86
C SER A 312 35.09 -31.21 18.17
N SER A 313 34.77 -30.92 16.89
CA SER A 313 34.55 -31.84 15.73
C SER A 313 33.41 -32.91 15.79
N THR A 314 32.71 -33.35 14.73
CA THR A 314 33.06 -33.55 13.31
C THR A 314 31.79 -33.93 12.49
N MET A 315 31.89 -33.76 11.16
CA MET A 315 31.26 -34.50 10.03
C MET A 315 29.88 -34.10 9.46
N ALA A 316 29.97 -33.78 8.16
CA ALA A 316 28.94 -33.69 7.15
C ALA A 316 28.50 -35.07 6.62
N PRO A 317 27.46 -35.11 5.77
CA PRO A 317 27.46 -36.04 4.65
C PRO A 317 27.14 -35.40 3.28
N THR A 318 27.79 -36.02 2.30
CA THR A 318 27.77 -35.84 0.84
C THR A 318 26.45 -36.30 0.19
N ALA A 319 26.02 -35.65 -0.89
CA ALA A 319 25.13 -36.24 -1.89
C ALA A 319 25.47 -35.75 -3.31
N ALA A 320 25.60 -36.69 -4.25
CA ALA A 320 25.89 -36.48 -5.68
C ALA A 320 24.60 -36.41 -6.51
N PRO A 321 24.61 -35.84 -7.74
CA PRO A 321 23.42 -35.67 -8.57
C PRO A 321 23.22 -36.83 -9.57
N VAL A 322 21.96 -37.08 -9.92
CA VAL A 322 21.55 -37.97 -11.03
C VAL A 322 20.98 -37.09 -12.14
N THR A 323 21.48 -37.28 -13.36
CA THR A 323 21.10 -36.57 -14.58
C THR A 323 20.20 -37.48 -15.42
N GLU A 324 19.03 -37.02 -15.85
CA GLU A 324 18.30 -37.59 -16.98
C GLU A 324 17.87 -36.48 -17.95
N ASP A 325 18.11 -36.78 -19.23
CA ASP A 325 18.12 -35.90 -20.39
C ASP A 325 16.82 -36.10 -21.18
N MET A 326 16.11 -35.03 -21.56
CA MET A 326 15.05 -35.08 -22.58
C MET A 326 14.96 -33.75 -23.36
N PRO A 327 14.77 -33.78 -24.69
CA PRO A 327 14.94 -32.61 -25.55
C PRO A 327 13.66 -31.74 -25.61
N PRO A 328 13.76 -30.42 -25.87
CA PRO A 328 12.60 -29.57 -26.02
C PRO A 328 12.11 -29.54 -27.48
N VAL A 329 10.84 -29.90 -27.70
CA VAL A 329 10.11 -29.65 -28.94
C VAL A 329 9.45 -28.27 -28.83
N SER A 330 9.75 -27.36 -29.77
CA SER A 330 9.16 -26.03 -29.85
C SER A 330 7.98 -26.03 -30.82
N PRO A 331 6.80 -25.46 -30.48
CA PRO A 331 5.82 -25.06 -31.47
C PRO A 331 5.77 -23.52 -31.64
N THR A 332 5.70 -23.15 -32.91
CA THR A 332 5.65 -21.82 -33.53
C THR A 332 4.52 -20.94 -32.99
N MET A 333 4.81 -19.65 -32.72
CA MET A 333 3.82 -18.65 -32.28
C MET A 333 2.99 -18.09 -33.43
N VAL A 334 1.69 -17.92 -33.19
CA VAL A 334 0.78 -17.04 -33.95
C VAL A 334 0.59 -15.77 -33.12
N GLU A 335 0.60 -14.63 -33.81
CA GLU A 335 0.67 -13.26 -33.27
C GLU A 335 -0.68 -12.79 -32.71
N GLY A 336 -0.75 -12.51 -31.41
CA GLY A 336 -1.93 -11.96 -30.73
C GLY A 336 -1.70 -11.77 -29.22
N ASP A 337 -1.90 -10.54 -28.75
CA ASP A 337 -1.78 -10.03 -27.38
C ASP A 337 -0.50 -10.36 -26.58
N ARG A 338 0.38 -9.35 -26.47
CA ARG A 338 1.55 -9.36 -25.58
C ARG A 338 1.11 -9.19 -24.12
N VAL A 339 0.45 -10.21 -23.57
CA VAL A 339 0.43 -10.44 -22.13
C VAL A 339 1.86 -10.79 -21.74
N THR A 340 2.49 -9.97 -20.91
CA THR A 340 3.75 -10.32 -20.25
C THR A 340 3.61 -11.72 -19.70
N GLY A 341 4.35 -12.68 -20.27
CA GLY A 341 4.12 -14.10 -20.03
C GLY A 341 4.07 -14.38 -18.54
N ALA A 342 3.03 -15.11 -18.11
CA ALA A 342 2.60 -15.44 -16.75
C ALA A 342 3.62 -16.21 -15.88
N LYS A 343 4.90 -15.87 -16.00
CA LYS A 343 6.10 -16.54 -15.48
C LYS A 343 7.25 -15.57 -15.19
N ALA A 344 7.18 -14.30 -15.60
CA ALA A 344 8.31 -13.36 -15.48
C ALA A 344 8.62 -12.98 -14.01
N PHE A 345 7.61 -12.91 -13.15
CA PHE A 345 7.76 -12.37 -11.79
C PHE A 345 7.77 -13.44 -10.69
N ARG A 346 7.41 -14.69 -11.02
CA ARG A 346 7.25 -15.81 -10.07
C ARG A 346 8.49 -16.11 -9.22
N PHE A 347 9.68 -15.89 -9.77
CA PHE A 347 10.97 -16.25 -9.15
C PHE A 347 11.71 -15.05 -8.57
N LEU A 348 11.09 -13.88 -8.54
CA LEU A 348 11.72 -12.71 -7.96
C LEU A 348 11.76 -12.82 -6.43
N ALA A 349 12.74 -12.16 -5.83
CA ALA A 349 12.82 -11.91 -4.41
C ALA A 349 13.20 -10.45 -4.20
N GLY A 350 12.56 -9.81 -3.24
CA GLY A 350 12.79 -8.42 -2.92
C GLY A 350 14.09 -8.29 -2.14
N LYS A 351 14.80 -7.19 -2.36
CA LYS A 351 16.00 -6.88 -1.58
C LYS A 351 15.66 -5.80 -0.55
N PRO A 352 15.63 -6.13 0.75
CA PRO A 352 15.50 -5.11 1.78
C PRO A 352 16.76 -4.25 1.83
N SER A 353 16.57 -2.95 1.97
CA SER A 353 17.61 -1.97 2.21
C SER A 353 17.13 -1.03 3.30
N VAL A 354 18.01 -0.65 4.22
CA VAL A 354 17.69 0.41 5.19
C VAL A 354 17.96 1.74 4.49
N ALA A 355 16.92 2.57 4.35
CA ALA A 355 17.03 3.85 3.65
C ALA A 355 16.55 5.05 4.49
N TYR A 356 15.73 4.82 5.51
CA TYR A 356 15.31 5.86 6.44
C TYR A 356 15.48 5.34 7.85
N ASP A 357 16.33 6.01 8.62
CA ASP A 357 16.60 5.66 10.02
C ASP A 357 15.90 6.63 10.96
N ASP A 358 15.69 6.20 12.21
CA ASP A 358 15.20 7.02 13.32
C ASP A 358 13.72 7.46 13.17
N LEU A 359 12.85 6.55 12.67
CA LEU A 359 11.39 6.75 12.56
C LEU A 359 10.72 6.79 13.95
N ARG A 360 10.98 7.81 14.76
CA ARG A 360 10.45 7.84 16.13
C ARG A 360 8.96 8.10 16.18
N GLY A 361 8.32 7.39 17.11
CA GLY A 361 6.95 7.68 17.51
C GLY A 361 5.89 7.11 16.57
N PHE A 362 6.20 6.10 15.77
CA PHE A 362 5.18 5.32 15.06
C PHE A 362 4.14 4.76 16.03
N ASN A 363 2.86 4.72 15.63
CA ASN A 363 1.78 4.10 16.42
C ASN A 363 1.55 2.64 15.99
N PRO A 364 2.01 1.63 16.76
CA PRO A 364 1.74 0.23 16.45
C PRO A 364 0.35 -0.23 16.89
N ASN A 365 -0.47 0.61 17.52
CA ASN A 365 -1.79 0.26 18.08
C ASN A 365 -2.96 0.76 17.22
N LEU A 366 -2.79 0.75 15.90
CA LEU A 366 -3.85 1.14 14.97
C LEU A 366 -4.90 0.03 14.78
N PRO A 367 -6.15 0.39 14.46
CA PRO A 367 -7.18 -0.55 14.00
C PRO A 367 -6.64 -1.46 12.90
N PHE A 368 -7.17 -2.68 12.76
CA PHE A 368 -6.65 -3.62 11.77
C PHE A 368 -7.03 -3.21 10.34
N GLU A 369 -8.06 -2.39 10.20
CA GLU A 369 -8.52 -1.77 8.96
C GLU A 369 -7.55 -0.69 8.47
N CYS A 370 -6.81 -0.07 9.40
CA CYS A 370 -5.87 1.00 9.09
C CYS A 370 -4.57 0.43 8.52
N ASN A 371 -4.16 0.94 7.37
CA ASN A 371 -2.87 0.60 6.79
C ASN A 371 -1.71 1.19 7.60
N GLY A 372 -1.94 2.28 8.34
CA GLY A 372 -0.97 2.95 9.22
C GLY A 372 0.22 3.62 8.52
N PHE A 373 0.37 3.39 7.22
CA PHE A 373 1.38 3.97 6.37
C PHE A 373 0.84 4.11 4.95
N ALA A 374 1.07 5.26 4.33
CA ALA A 374 0.70 5.52 2.94
C ALA A 374 1.82 6.28 2.24
N ALA A 375 1.93 6.15 0.92
CA ALA A 375 2.93 6.87 0.14
C ALA A 375 2.38 7.26 -1.23
N ASN A 376 2.72 8.47 -1.69
CA ASN A 376 2.40 8.97 -3.03
C ASN A 376 3.69 9.42 -3.76
N ASP A 377 3.58 10.08 -4.90
CA ASP A 377 4.72 10.51 -5.72
C ASP A 377 5.62 11.61 -5.10
N ARG A 378 5.29 12.15 -3.92
CA ARG A 378 6.08 13.20 -3.24
C ARG A 378 6.29 12.94 -1.76
N LEU A 379 5.25 12.51 -1.06
CA LEU A 379 5.19 12.37 0.39
C LEU A 379 4.95 10.91 0.78
N TRP A 380 5.47 10.51 1.93
CA TRP A 380 4.88 9.41 2.69
C TRP A 380 4.28 9.94 3.97
N ALA A 381 3.26 9.24 4.44
CA ALA A 381 2.53 9.52 5.66
C ALA A 381 2.56 8.29 6.57
N VAL A 382 2.71 8.52 7.87
CA VAL A 382 2.78 7.47 8.89
C VAL A 382 1.96 7.88 10.10
N ALA A 383 1.20 6.95 10.67
CA ALA A 383 0.50 7.22 11.92
C ALA A 383 1.51 7.30 13.08
N LEU A 384 1.46 8.40 13.83
CA LEU A 384 2.29 8.61 15.00
C LEU A 384 1.49 8.42 16.29
N ALA A 385 2.16 7.91 17.32
CA ALA A 385 1.62 7.75 18.65
C ALA A 385 1.48 9.12 19.33
N GLY A 386 0.48 9.25 20.19
CA GLY A 386 0.19 10.46 20.94
C GLY A 386 -1.26 10.89 20.78
N SER A 387 -1.63 11.92 21.54
CA SER A 387 -2.99 12.47 21.53
C SER A 387 -3.32 13.19 20.23
N GLY A 388 -4.61 13.10 19.84
CA GLY A 388 -5.19 13.88 18.75
C GLY A 388 -4.91 13.33 17.35
N GLY A 389 -4.58 12.03 17.22
CA GLY A 389 -4.46 11.36 15.93
C GLY A 389 -3.42 12.01 15.01
N ARG A 390 -2.14 11.78 15.33
CA ARG A 390 -1.04 12.45 14.63
C ARG A 390 -0.64 11.69 13.38
N ILE A 391 -0.44 12.41 12.27
CA ILE A 391 0.03 11.86 11.01
C ILE A 391 1.37 12.52 10.65
N GLY A 392 2.45 11.77 10.76
CA GLY A 392 3.78 12.21 10.36
C GLY A 392 3.90 12.26 8.84
N LEU A 393 4.55 13.29 8.31
CA LEU A 393 4.76 13.50 6.87
C LEU A 393 6.23 13.73 6.57
N TRP A 394 6.68 13.19 5.44
CA TRP A 394 8.05 13.39 4.98
C TRP A 394 8.15 13.41 3.46
N ASP A 395 9.06 14.22 2.93
CA ASP A 395 9.37 14.28 1.50
C ASP A 395 10.23 13.08 1.09
N ARG A 396 9.67 12.24 0.23
CA ARG A 396 10.29 11.00 -0.26
C ARG A 396 11.46 11.24 -1.18
N ARG A 397 11.57 12.44 -1.76
CA ARG A 397 12.68 12.82 -2.64
C ARG A 397 13.96 13.01 -1.83
N VAL A 398 13.85 13.22 -0.53
CA VAL A 398 14.97 13.22 0.42
C VAL A 398 15.21 11.78 0.87
N ALA A 399 15.89 11.01 0.04
CA ALA A 399 16.20 9.60 0.29
C ALA A 399 17.46 9.41 1.14
N GLY A 400 17.59 8.25 1.81
CA GLY A 400 18.84 7.83 2.46
C GLY A 400 19.20 8.64 3.70
N CYS A 401 18.22 9.27 4.35
CA CYS A 401 18.46 10.21 5.44
C CYS A 401 18.01 9.65 6.79
N ARG A 402 18.71 10.07 7.84
CA ARG A 402 18.18 10.00 9.20
C ARG A 402 17.01 10.98 9.32
N LEU A 403 15.87 10.48 9.74
CA LEU A 403 14.65 11.28 9.90
C LEU A 403 14.80 12.27 11.06
N PRO A 404 14.19 13.47 10.97
CA PRO A 404 14.22 14.42 12.05
C PRO A 404 13.41 13.92 13.25
N ALA A 405 13.84 14.31 14.44
CA ALA A 405 13.15 14.02 15.70
C ALA A 405 12.79 15.35 16.39
N PRO A 406 11.50 15.74 16.45
CA PRO A 406 10.32 15.01 15.96
C PRO A 406 10.12 15.15 14.43
N LEU A 407 9.45 14.16 13.83
CA LEU A 407 8.94 14.25 12.46
C LEU A 407 7.89 15.37 12.36
N PRO A 408 7.84 16.13 11.26
CA PRO A 408 6.70 17.03 10.98
C PRO A 408 5.39 16.23 10.95
N PHE A 409 4.34 16.72 11.60
CA PHE A 409 3.07 16.01 11.69
C PHE A 409 1.84 16.92 11.58
N LEU A 410 0.74 16.34 11.10
CA LEU A 410 -0.62 16.88 11.17
C LEU A 410 -1.33 16.31 12.40
N THR A 411 -2.32 17.02 12.93
CA THR A 411 -3.15 16.58 14.07
C THR A 411 -4.61 16.56 13.64
N CYS A 412 -5.30 15.42 13.79
CA CYS A 412 -6.70 15.27 13.42
C CYS A 412 -7.67 15.75 14.52
N GLY A 413 -7.17 15.88 15.76
CA GLY A 413 -7.91 16.36 16.93
C GLY A 413 -8.54 15.26 17.78
N ALA A 414 -8.74 14.08 17.21
CA ALA A 414 -9.22 12.87 17.89
C ALA A 414 -8.41 11.64 17.43
N ASP A 415 -8.70 10.43 17.93
CA ASP A 415 -7.85 9.27 17.63
C ASP A 415 -8.00 8.83 16.17
N LEU A 416 -6.85 8.61 15.52
CA LEU A 416 -6.79 8.31 14.09
C LEU A 416 -7.30 6.90 13.81
N MET A 417 -8.31 6.80 12.95
CA MET A 417 -8.88 5.53 12.51
C MET A 417 -8.28 5.07 11.18
N ASP A 418 -8.16 5.96 10.19
CA ASP A 418 -7.44 5.69 8.94
C ASP A 418 -7.09 6.98 8.20
N PHE A 419 -6.23 6.90 7.19
CA PHE A 419 -5.92 8.01 6.30
C PHE A 419 -5.50 7.55 4.91
N ALA A 420 -5.70 8.40 3.91
CA ALA A 420 -5.30 8.14 2.53
C ALA A 420 -4.92 9.43 1.79
N PHE A 421 -3.89 9.38 0.97
CA PHE A 421 -3.56 10.49 0.06
C PHE A 421 -4.62 10.65 -1.03
N ASP A 422 -4.83 11.89 -1.46
CA ASP A 422 -5.57 12.18 -2.69
C ASP A 422 -4.79 11.61 -3.90
N PRO A 423 -5.40 10.73 -4.73
CA PRO A 423 -4.72 10.12 -5.86
C PRO A 423 -4.34 11.10 -6.98
N PHE A 424 -4.96 12.29 -7.02
CA PHE A 424 -4.74 13.30 -8.06
C PHE A 424 -3.95 14.51 -7.55
N THR A 425 -4.01 14.79 -6.24
CA THR A 425 -3.27 15.89 -5.61
C THR A 425 -2.27 15.38 -4.56
N ALA A 426 -1.00 15.31 -4.94
CA ALA A 426 0.09 14.78 -4.09
C ALA A 426 0.28 15.47 -2.72
N THR A 427 -0.32 16.65 -2.51
CA THR A 427 -0.19 17.43 -1.27
C THR A 427 -1.45 17.44 -0.42
N ARG A 428 -2.46 16.62 -0.76
CA ARG A 428 -3.71 16.49 0.00
C ARG A 428 -3.85 15.08 0.57
N LEU A 429 -4.42 14.97 1.76
CA LEU A 429 -4.56 13.70 2.46
C LEU A 429 -5.81 13.74 3.33
N VAL A 430 -6.69 12.77 3.12
CA VAL A 430 -7.89 12.62 3.93
C VAL A 430 -7.56 11.83 5.18
N SER A 431 -8.03 12.28 6.34
CA SER A 431 -7.99 11.54 7.60
C SER A 431 -9.40 11.24 8.10
N ALA A 432 -9.56 10.10 8.77
CA ALA A 432 -10.77 9.72 9.49
C ALA A 432 -10.43 9.49 10.96
N SER A 433 -11.23 10.05 11.87
CA SER A 433 -11.02 9.95 13.32
C SER A 433 -12.16 9.22 14.03
N ASP A 434 -11.92 8.80 15.26
CA ASP A 434 -12.84 8.03 16.10
C ASP A 434 -14.10 8.81 16.50
N ASP A 435 -14.03 10.13 16.54
CA ASP A 435 -15.16 11.06 16.70
C ASP A 435 -16.12 11.08 15.49
N GLY A 436 -15.80 10.32 14.43
CA GLY A 436 -16.60 10.20 13.22
C GLY A 436 -16.37 11.32 12.21
N ARG A 437 -15.40 12.22 12.43
CA ARG A 437 -15.06 13.27 11.48
C ARG A 437 -14.12 12.77 10.39
N VAL A 438 -14.31 13.32 9.20
CA VAL A 438 -13.44 13.16 8.04
C VAL A 438 -12.90 14.54 7.65
N GLN A 439 -11.58 14.67 7.51
CA GLN A 439 -10.89 15.93 7.21
C GLN A 439 -10.00 15.75 5.97
N LEU A 440 -9.78 16.81 5.18
CA LEU A 440 -8.96 16.81 3.95
C LEU A 440 -7.62 17.54 4.14
#